data_AF-A0A3M2DSP6-F1
#
_entry.id   AF-A0A3M2DSP6-F1
#
_cell.length_a   1.000
_cell.length_b   1.000
_cell.length_c   1.000
_cell.angle_alpha   90.00
_cell.angle_beta   90.00
_cell.angle_gamma   90.00
#
_symmetry.space_group_name_H-M   'P 1'
#
loop_
_entity.id
_entity.type
_entity.pdbx_description
1 polymer ?
#
loop_
_entity_poly.entity_id
_entity_poly.type
_entity_poly.pdbx_seq_one_letter_code
_entity_poly.pdbx_strand_id
1 'polypeptide(L)'
;GRSFYLQLLTEAVARFVLHELELPYTNLIYGGGGNFYLLARASDAAKLAAVRRKLSRILYKHHQGDLYVAVEGLPLRAKDFMRPKDGSKHLSEKWGDLARALAVVKSRRFAEVEPGELEVLFQPQGHGGNEENQCQVCGREHPATELITKGSDDEGVRKCPACSSYEGLGEKLRKAQFIGWNLLSHPEDVSALTGKEVSSGYKEALKDLGFKIEVGETFDEVKNFSHIWALNDEALEQAQKKAADKVLVRRLLVNATPIISDEEIRQLRGKVDDLPSEDAKNPVKPFGALAHQSQGITRLGVFRADVDNLGKLFAEGLGNDATLSRIASLSFAISLFFEGWVGKIAETRNRAN
;
A
#
# COMPACT_ATOMS: atom_id res chain seq x y z
N GLY A 1 -5.63 8.33 -2.11
CA GLY A 1 -4.57 7.48 -2.70
C GLY A 1 -3.58 6.87 -1.72
N ARG A 2 -3.18 7.54 -0.61
CA ARG A 2 -2.10 7.03 0.28
C ARG A 2 -2.27 5.57 0.73
N SER A 3 -3.46 5.18 1.20
CA SER A 3 -3.73 3.79 1.63
C SER A 3 -3.51 2.78 0.51
N PHE A 4 -4.08 3.02 -0.66
CA PHE A 4 -3.90 2.17 -1.83
C PHE A 4 -2.45 2.16 -2.33
N TYR A 5 -1.75 3.29 -2.28
CA TYR A 5 -0.32 3.35 -2.56
C TYR A 5 0.49 2.40 -1.66
N LEU A 6 0.22 2.36 -0.35
CA LEU A 6 0.91 1.42 0.55
C LEU A 6 0.65 -0.04 0.19
N GLN A 7 -0.54 -0.36 -0.31
CA GLN A 7 -0.84 -1.71 -0.83
C GLN A 7 -0.01 -2.01 -2.09
N LEU A 8 0.03 -1.09 -3.06
CA LEU A 8 0.87 -1.22 -4.26
C LEU A 8 2.34 -1.34 -3.90
N LEU A 9 2.82 -0.54 -2.94
CA LEU A 9 4.19 -0.55 -2.46
C LEU A 9 4.54 -1.89 -1.81
N THR A 10 3.64 -2.44 -0.98
CA THR A 10 3.84 -3.76 -0.34
C THR A 10 4.00 -4.85 -1.40
N GLU A 11 3.14 -4.85 -2.42
CA GLU A 11 3.23 -5.79 -3.54
C GLU A 11 4.53 -5.61 -4.34
N ALA A 12 4.88 -4.36 -4.70
CA ALA A 12 6.09 -4.05 -5.45
C ALA A 12 7.35 -4.48 -4.69
N VAL A 13 7.41 -4.22 -3.39
CA VAL A 13 8.52 -4.65 -2.52
C VAL A 13 8.59 -6.18 -2.44
N ALA A 14 7.47 -6.88 -2.27
CA ALA A 14 7.48 -8.34 -2.24
C ALA A 14 8.02 -8.92 -3.56
N ARG A 15 7.59 -8.38 -4.71
CA ARG A 15 8.08 -8.78 -6.04
C ARG A 15 9.55 -8.39 -6.27
N PHE A 16 9.99 -7.25 -5.75
CA PHE A 16 11.38 -6.84 -5.76
C PHE A 16 12.26 -7.87 -5.05
N VAL A 17 11.85 -8.29 -3.84
CA VAL A 17 12.58 -9.32 -3.09
C VAL A 17 12.58 -10.65 -3.83
N LEU A 18 11.44 -11.06 -4.40
CA LEU A 18 11.39 -12.27 -5.23
C LEU A 18 12.37 -12.20 -6.42
N HIS A 19 12.50 -11.05 -7.07
CA HIS A 19 13.43 -10.88 -8.19
C HIS A 19 14.90 -10.93 -7.73
N GLU A 20 15.27 -10.24 -6.65
CA GLU A 20 16.63 -10.31 -6.06
C GLU A 20 17.01 -11.74 -5.64
N LEU A 21 16.02 -12.52 -5.23
CA LEU A 21 16.19 -13.91 -4.87
C LEU A 21 15.99 -14.86 -6.05
N GLU A 22 15.69 -14.41 -7.26
CA GLU A 22 15.43 -15.27 -8.43
C GLU A 22 14.35 -16.34 -8.13
N LEU A 23 13.27 -15.92 -7.47
CA LEU A 23 12.15 -16.78 -7.08
C LEU A 23 10.89 -16.39 -7.86
N PRO A 24 10.07 -17.37 -8.30
CA PRO A 24 8.81 -17.09 -8.95
C PRO A 24 7.76 -16.55 -7.96
N TYR A 25 6.70 -15.94 -8.50
CA TYR A 25 5.60 -15.39 -7.69
C TYR A 25 4.91 -16.42 -6.79
N THR A 26 4.97 -17.71 -7.12
CA THR A 26 4.43 -18.81 -6.31
C THR A 26 5.09 -18.94 -4.93
N ASN A 27 6.23 -18.28 -4.71
CA ASN A 27 6.92 -18.27 -3.43
C ASN A 27 6.35 -17.22 -2.46
N LEU A 28 5.49 -16.30 -2.92
CA LEU A 28 4.75 -15.37 -2.07
C LEU A 28 3.56 -16.09 -1.43
N ILE A 29 3.67 -16.40 -0.13
CA ILE A 29 2.62 -17.10 0.64
C ILE A 29 1.49 -16.13 1.02
N TYR A 30 1.86 -14.89 1.33
CA TYR A 30 0.94 -13.85 1.78
C TYR A 30 1.55 -12.48 1.50
N GLY A 31 0.71 -11.52 1.09
CA GLY A 31 1.08 -10.12 0.94
C GLY A 31 -0.13 -9.23 1.23
N GLY A 32 -0.11 -8.51 2.35
CA GLY A 32 -1.23 -7.70 2.82
C GLY A 32 -0.87 -6.88 4.07
N GLY A 33 -1.57 -5.75 4.27
CA GLY A 33 -1.42 -4.94 5.48
C GLY A 33 0.01 -4.48 5.79
N GLY A 34 0.83 -4.21 4.77
CA GLY A 34 2.24 -3.82 4.94
C GLY A 34 3.21 -4.96 5.31
N ASN A 35 2.75 -6.21 5.28
CA ASN A 35 3.57 -7.39 5.55
C ASN A 35 3.49 -8.37 4.37
N PHE A 36 4.55 -9.15 4.18
CA PHE A 36 4.55 -10.27 3.25
C PHE A 36 5.39 -11.42 3.79
N TYR A 37 5.06 -12.65 3.37
CA TYR A 37 5.79 -13.86 3.75
C TYR A 37 6.20 -14.61 2.47
N LEU A 38 7.49 -14.92 2.38
CA LEU A 38 8.05 -15.69 1.27
C LEU A 38 8.57 -17.04 1.76
N LEU A 39 8.40 -18.08 0.96
CA LEU A 39 9.17 -19.31 1.11
C LEU A 39 10.38 -19.25 0.18
N ALA A 40 11.58 -19.20 0.74
CA ALA A 40 12.84 -19.08 -0.02
C ALA A 40 13.78 -20.25 0.28
N ARG A 41 14.87 -20.35 -0.50
CA ARG A 41 15.92 -21.35 -0.22
C ARG A 41 16.71 -20.88 1.01
N ALA A 42 17.18 -21.80 1.84
CA ALA A 42 17.95 -21.44 3.04
C ALA A 42 19.21 -20.60 2.73
N SER A 43 19.83 -20.82 1.56
CA SER A 43 20.98 -20.05 1.08
C SER A 43 20.66 -18.60 0.72
N ASP A 44 19.40 -18.27 0.42
CA ASP A 44 18.98 -16.91 0.07
C ASP A 44 19.12 -15.94 1.28
N ALA A 45 19.21 -16.46 2.50
CA ALA A 45 19.47 -15.68 3.71
C ALA A 45 20.72 -14.78 3.60
N ALA A 46 21.76 -15.26 2.89
CA ALA A 46 22.99 -14.50 2.67
C ALA A 46 22.78 -13.23 1.82
N LYS A 47 21.74 -13.19 0.97
CA LYS A 47 21.41 -12.05 0.10
C LYS A 47 20.60 -10.96 0.82
N LEU A 48 19.92 -11.30 1.93
CA LEU A 48 18.92 -10.41 2.55
C LEU A 48 19.49 -9.06 3.02
N ALA A 49 20.74 -9.02 3.49
CA ALA A 49 21.36 -7.75 3.89
C ALA A 49 21.53 -6.78 2.70
N ALA A 50 21.95 -7.30 1.54
CA ALA A 50 22.08 -6.51 0.32
C ALA A 50 20.70 -6.06 -0.21
N VAL A 51 19.70 -6.95 -0.18
CA VAL A 51 18.32 -6.62 -0.56
C VAL A 51 17.74 -5.52 0.33
N ARG A 52 17.90 -5.64 1.65
CA ARG A 52 17.50 -4.59 2.62
C ARG A 52 18.15 -3.26 2.27
N ARG A 53 19.45 -3.25 1.95
CA ARG A 53 20.17 -2.01 1.61
C ARG A 53 19.60 -1.34 0.37
N LYS A 54 19.35 -2.10 -0.71
CA LYS A 54 18.72 -1.56 -1.93
C LYS A 54 17.35 -0.96 -1.64
N LEU A 55 16.51 -1.71 -0.91
CA LEU A 55 15.18 -1.23 -0.52
C LEU A 55 15.25 0.01 0.35
N SER A 56 16.15 0.05 1.33
CA SER A 56 16.35 1.21 2.21
C SER A 56 16.78 2.44 1.44
N ARG A 57 17.69 2.32 0.46
CA ARG A 57 18.08 3.44 -0.41
C ARG A 57 16.90 3.94 -1.27
N ILE A 58 16.16 3.03 -1.92
CA ILE A 58 14.99 3.39 -2.74
C ILE A 58 13.93 4.09 -1.89
N LEU A 59 13.54 3.48 -0.76
CA LEU A 59 12.48 4.02 0.09
C LEU A 59 12.89 5.33 0.76
N TYR A 60 14.16 5.46 1.16
CA TYR A 60 14.66 6.70 1.72
C TYR A 60 14.60 7.84 0.72
N LYS A 61 14.97 7.60 -0.55
CA LYS A 61 14.87 8.60 -1.61
C LYS A 61 13.47 9.19 -1.76
N HIS A 62 12.44 8.35 -1.66
CA HIS A 62 11.04 8.78 -1.87
C HIS A 62 10.31 9.17 -0.59
N HIS A 63 10.74 8.67 0.57
CA HIS A 63 10.02 8.82 1.83
C HIS A 63 10.85 9.36 2.97
N GLN A 64 12.12 9.74 2.78
CA GLN A 64 12.96 10.43 3.78
C GLN A 64 12.85 9.85 5.20
N GLY A 65 12.75 8.52 5.32
CA GLY A 65 12.63 7.83 6.61
C GLY A 65 11.22 7.61 7.16
N ASP A 66 10.14 8.12 6.56
CA ASP A 66 8.76 7.81 7.04
C ASP A 66 8.41 6.34 6.81
N LEU A 67 8.88 5.77 5.70
CA LEU A 67 8.66 4.37 5.35
C LEU A 67 9.97 3.60 5.46
N TYR A 68 9.88 2.38 6.01
CA TYR A 68 10.97 1.43 6.13
C TYR A 68 10.43 0.02 5.97
N VAL A 69 11.20 -0.85 5.32
CA VAL A 69 10.86 -2.26 5.17
C VAL A 69 11.94 -3.08 5.84
N ALA A 70 11.55 -3.85 6.86
CA ALA A 70 12.38 -4.88 7.45
C ALA A 70 12.14 -6.20 6.72
N VAL A 71 13.18 -6.79 6.15
CA VAL A 71 13.15 -8.14 5.56
C VAL A 71 14.11 -9.02 6.34
N GLU A 72 13.66 -10.16 6.85
CA GLU A 72 14.51 -11.12 7.55
C GLU A 72 14.05 -12.54 7.24
N GLY A 73 14.96 -13.51 7.36
CA GLY A 73 14.70 -14.91 7.07
C GLY A 73 15.19 -15.84 8.17
N LEU A 74 14.52 -16.99 8.30
CA LEU A 74 14.91 -18.04 9.23
C LEU A 74 14.98 -19.38 8.49
N PRO A 75 16.05 -20.18 8.65
CA PRO A 75 16.12 -21.49 8.03
C PRO A 75 15.08 -22.42 8.67
N LEU A 76 14.34 -23.12 7.81
CA LEU A 76 13.38 -24.15 8.19
C LEU A 76 13.90 -25.53 7.77
N ARG A 77 13.53 -26.55 8.52
CA ARG A 77 13.76 -27.96 8.20
C ARG A 77 12.44 -28.62 7.80
N ALA A 78 12.50 -29.73 7.08
CA ALA A 78 11.30 -30.46 6.67
C ALA A 78 10.35 -30.77 7.85
N LYS A 79 10.91 -31.15 9.01
CA LYS A 79 10.14 -31.42 10.23
C LYS A 79 9.30 -30.22 10.71
N ASP A 80 9.71 -28.99 10.40
CA ASP A 80 9.02 -27.78 10.86
C ASP A 80 7.68 -27.59 10.11
N PHE A 81 7.54 -28.16 8.90
CA PHE A 81 6.30 -28.16 8.12
C PHE A 81 5.38 -29.33 8.44
N MET A 82 5.90 -30.37 9.08
CA MET A 82 5.15 -31.60 9.34
C MET A 82 4.30 -31.44 10.59
N ARG A 83 3.10 -32.04 10.56
CA ARG A 83 2.27 -32.17 11.76
C ARG A 83 3.01 -33.04 12.78
N PRO A 84 3.37 -32.51 13.96
CA PRO A 84 4.09 -33.26 14.96
C PRO A 84 3.16 -34.25 15.68
N LYS A 85 3.69 -35.43 16.03
CA LYS A 85 2.95 -36.50 16.71
C LYS A 85 2.86 -36.30 18.23
N ASP A 86 3.76 -35.49 18.78
CA ASP A 86 3.91 -35.22 20.22
C ASP A 86 3.18 -33.94 20.69
N GLY A 87 2.45 -33.27 19.78
CA GLY A 87 1.77 -32.01 20.08
C GLY A 87 2.69 -30.78 20.17
N SER A 88 3.96 -30.89 19.76
CA SER A 88 4.85 -29.74 19.62
C SER A 88 4.33 -28.76 18.55
N LYS A 89 4.85 -27.52 18.51
CA LYS A 89 4.39 -26.49 17.56
C LYS A 89 5.56 -25.92 16.76
N HIS A 90 6.31 -26.79 16.08
CA HIS A 90 7.54 -26.42 15.38
C HIS A 90 7.38 -25.20 14.46
N LEU A 91 6.32 -25.15 13.64
CA LEU A 91 6.09 -24.02 12.74
C LEU A 91 5.78 -22.73 13.50
N SER A 92 4.90 -22.78 14.49
CA SER A 92 4.54 -21.61 15.31
C SER A 92 5.74 -21.06 16.09
N GLU A 93 6.58 -21.94 16.65
CA GLU A 93 7.83 -21.57 17.31
C GLU A 93 8.75 -20.82 16.35
N LYS A 94 8.89 -21.31 15.11
CA LYS A 94 9.68 -20.66 14.05
C LYS A 94 9.11 -19.31 13.63
N TRP A 95 7.79 -19.15 13.61
CA TRP A 95 7.16 -17.85 13.41
C TRP A 95 7.51 -16.87 14.55
N GLY A 96 7.50 -17.35 15.79
CA GLY A 96 7.93 -16.57 16.95
C GLY A 96 9.41 -16.16 16.89
N ASP A 97 10.29 -17.08 16.46
CA ASP A 97 11.71 -16.81 16.20
C ASP A 97 11.88 -15.71 15.13
N LEU A 98 11.17 -15.84 14.00
CA LEU A 98 11.20 -14.87 12.91
C LEU A 98 10.69 -13.49 13.36
N ALA A 99 9.60 -13.45 14.13
CA ALA A 99 9.06 -12.20 14.67
C ALA A 99 10.07 -11.48 15.58
N ARG A 100 10.80 -12.23 16.42
CA ARG A 100 11.90 -11.67 17.24
C ARG A 100 13.05 -11.16 16.39
N ALA A 101 13.48 -11.91 15.38
CA ALA A 101 14.54 -11.49 14.47
C ALA A 101 14.15 -10.19 13.73
N LEU A 102 12.92 -10.12 13.22
CA LEU A 102 12.37 -8.91 12.59
C LEU A 102 12.30 -7.73 13.56
N ALA A 103 11.96 -7.94 14.84
CA ALA A 103 11.93 -6.87 15.85
C ALA A 103 13.31 -6.24 16.05
N VAL A 104 14.38 -7.04 16.01
CA VAL A 104 15.78 -6.54 16.09
C VAL A 104 16.14 -5.69 14.86
N VAL A 105 15.71 -6.10 13.66
CA VAL A 105 15.93 -5.30 12.44
C VAL A 105 15.13 -3.99 12.52
N LYS A 106 13.86 -4.04 12.96
CA LYS A 106 13.00 -2.86 13.10
C LYS A 106 13.50 -1.86 14.16
N SER A 107 14.21 -2.29 15.19
CA SER A 107 14.80 -1.38 16.18
C SER A 107 16.11 -0.73 15.69
N ARG A 108 16.66 -1.20 14.57
CA ARG A 108 17.91 -0.72 13.96
C ARG A 108 17.67 -0.28 12.52
N ARG A 109 16.66 0.55 12.30
CA ARG A 109 16.26 1.03 10.97
C ARG A 109 17.46 1.66 10.26
N PHE A 110 17.65 1.29 8.99
CA PHE A 110 18.73 1.75 8.13
C PHE A 110 20.15 1.31 8.55
N ALA A 111 20.31 0.40 9.51
CA ALA A 111 21.64 -0.11 9.89
C ALA A 111 22.36 -0.90 8.77
N GLU A 112 21.64 -1.24 7.70
CA GLU A 112 22.18 -1.91 6.51
C GLU A 112 22.87 -0.99 5.49
N VAL A 113 22.74 0.35 5.63
CA VAL A 113 23.43 1.32 4.78
C VAL A 113 24.90 1.46 5.19
N GLU A 114 25.75 1.94 4.29
CA GLU A 114 27.17 2.11 4.59
C GLU A 114 27.41 3.26 5.58
N PRO A 115 28.50 3.25 6.38
CA PRO A 115 28.74 4.28 7.40
C PRO A 115 28.70 5.73 6.89
N GLY A 116 29.22 6.00 5.68
CA GLY A 116 29.14 7.33 5.07
C GLY A 116 27.73 7.74 4.66
N GLU A 117 26.86 6.79 4.34
CA GLU A 117 25.43 7.05 4.09
C GLU A 117 24.68 7.28 5.40
N LEU A 118 25.10 6.62 6.49
CA LEU A 118 24.51 6.81 7.80
C LEU A 118 24.71 8.25 8.30
N GLU A 119 25.88 8.86 8.02
CA GLU A 119 26.11 10.28 8.31
C GLU A 119 25.09 11.18 7.63
N VAL A 120 24.75 10.90 6.37
CA VAL A 120 23.72 11.62 5.60
C VAL A 120 22.36 11.55 6.28
N LEU A 121 21.99 10.39 6.86
CA LEU A 121 20.70 10.21 7.54
C LEU A 121 20.54 11.11 8.77
N PHE A 122 21.65 11.47 9.43
CA PHE A 122 21.67 12.27 10.65
C PHE A 122 21.97 13.75 10.39
N GLN A 123 22.11 14.17 9.13
CA GLN A 123 22.19 15.58 8.80
C GLN A 123 20.81 16.25 8.86
N PRO A 124 20.74 17.52 9.31
CA PRO A 124 19.51 18.31 9.20
C PRO A 124 19.02 18.32 7.76
N GLN A 125 17.73 18.04 7.57
CA GLN A 125 17.10 18.06 6.25
C GLN A 125 16.17 19.25 6.12
N GLY A 126 16.04 19.73 4.89
CA GLY A 126 15.24 20.91 4.58
C GLY A 126 15.93 22.22 4.95
N HIS A 127 15.17 23.29 4.79
CA HIS A 127 15.55 24.67 5.05
C HIS A 127 15.29 25.08 6.52
N GLY A 128 14.44 24.35 7.25
CA GLY A 128 14.24 24.54 8.70
C GLY A 128 13.23 25.63 9.05
N GLY A 129 12.02 25.55 8.48
CA GLY A 129 10.89 26.42 8.83
C GLY A 129 10.44 27.37 7.72
N ASN A 130 10.76 27.08 6.45
CA ASN A 130 10.25 27.89 5.35
C ASN A 130 8.80 27.49 5.02
N GLU A 131 7.83 28.34 5.39
CA GLU A 131 6.40 28.08 5.18
C GLU A 131 6.01 27.93 3.69
N GLU A 132 6.72 28.59 2.76
CA GLU A 132 6.41 28.55 1.33
C GLU A 132 6.70 27.17 0.73
N ASN A 133 7.74 26.51 1.21
CA ASN A 133 8.14 25.17 0.75
C ASN A 133 7.51 24.04 1.56
N GLN A 134 6.80 24.36 2.65
CA GLN A 134 6.13 23.37 3.47
C GLN A 134 4.78 22.95 2.86
N CYS A 135 4.62 21.64 2.66
CA CYS A 135 3.35 21.05 2.26
C CYS A 135 2.38 21.01 3.44
N GLN A 136 1.20 21.64 3.30
CA GLN A 136 0.16 21.67 4.34
C GLN A 136 -0.54 20.31 4.55
N VAL A 137 -0.30 19.32 3.68
CA VAL A 137 -0.95 17.99 3.73
C VAL A 137 -0.08 16.92 4.41
N CYS A 138 1.24 16.99 4.29
CA CYS A 138 2.15 16.06 4.98
C CYS A 138 3.08 16.73 5.98
N GLY A 139 3.14 18.06 6.03
CA GLY A 139 4.02 18.83 6.91
C GLY A 139 5.48 18.89 6.46
N ARG A 140 5.86 18.21 5.37
CA ARG A 140 7.24 18.17 4.86
C ARG A 140 7.56 19.38 4.01
N GLU A 141 8.82 19.79 4.07
CA GLU A 141 9.39 20.73 3.13
C GLU A 141 9.73 20.04 1.82
N HIS A 142 9.40 20.68 0.70
CA HIS A 142 9.70 20.19 -0.62
C HIS A 142 9.95 21.37 -1.58
N PRO A 143 11.04 21.35 -2.36
CA PRO A 143 11.41 22.49 -3.23
C PRO A 143 10.42 22.74 -4.37
N ALA A 144 9.65 21.72 -4.77
CA ALA A 144 8.57 21.82 -5.75
C ALA A 144 7.18 21.78 -5.08
N THR A 145 7.02 22.38 -3.90
CA THR A 145 5.69 22.60 -3.31
C THR A 145 4.97 23.68 -4.09
N GLU A 146 3.73 23.43 -4.48
CA GLU A 146 2.91 24.35 -5.27
C GLU A 146 1.63 24.72 -4.50
N LEU A 147 1.18 25.97 -4.63
CA LEU A 147 -0.10 26.42 -4.10
C LEU A 147 -1.22 26.00 -5.05
N ILE A 148 -2.11 25.11 -4.59
CA ILE A 148 -3.24 24.60 -5.37
C ILE A 148 -4.53 25.27 -4.91
N THR A 149 -5.18 26.02 -5.79
CA THR A 149 -6.44 26.74 -5.55
C THR A 149 -7.59 26.08 -6.31
N LYS A 150 -8.78 25.97 -5.70
CA LYS A 150 -10.01 25.43 -6.31
C LYS A 150 -10.95 26.51 -6.87
N GLY A 151 -10.56 27.78 -6.84
CA GLY A 151 -11.36 28.91 -7.31
C GLY A 151 -10.67 30.25 -7.06
N SER A 152 -11.28 31.36 -7.48
CA SER A 152 -10.72 32.71 -7.32
C SER A 152 -10.66 33.20 -5.87
N ASP A 153 -11.55 32.68 -5.01
CA ASP A 153 -11.71 33.12 -3.62
C ASP A 153 -11.14 32.09 -2.61
N ASP A 154 -10.42 31.08 -3.10
CA ASP A 154 -9.80 30.02 -2.29
C ASP A 154 -8.39 30.47 -1.85
N GLU A 155 -8.13 30.50 -0.54
CA GLU A 155 -6.78 30.75 0.02
C GLU A 155 -5.73 29.74 -0.47
N GLY A 156 -6.19 28.60 -0.99
CA GLY A 156 -5.37 27.58 -1.61
C GLY A 156 -4.64 26.71 -0.60
N VAL A 157 -4.18 25.55 -1.06
CA VAL A 157 -3.45 24.58 -0.24
C VAL A 157 -2.13 24.27 -0.88
N ARG A 158 -1.03 24.50 -0.16
CA ARG A 158 0.33 24.14 -0.58
C ARG A 158 0.52 22.63 -0.51
N LYS A 159 0.81 22.02 -1.65
CA LYS A 159 0.97 20.57 -1.79
C LYS A 159 2.31 20.23 -2.44
N CYS A 160 3.03 19.27 -1.85
CA CYS A 160 4.19 18.68 -2.51
C CYS A 160 3.76 17.68 -3.61
N PRO A 161 4.65 17.35 -4.56
CA PRO A 161 4.33 16.46 -5.67
C PRO A 161 3.85 15.07 -5.23
N ALA A 162 4.42 14.54 -4.14
CA ALA A 162 3.97 13.28 -3.56
C ALA A 162 2.50 13.34 -3.13
N CYS A 163 2.09 14.37 -2.37
CA CYS A 163 0.72 14.53 -1.91
C CYS A 163 -0.26 14.72 -3.08
N SER A 164 0.09 15.57 -4.05
CA SER A 164 -0.70 15.76 -5.26
C SER A 164 -0.86 14.46 -6.05
N SER A 165 0.20 13.65 -6.15
CA SER A 165 0.14 12.34 -6.80
C SER A 165 -0.79 11.35 -6.08
N TYR A 166 -0.83 11.38 -4.74
CA TYR A 166 -1.74 10.54 -3.95
C TYR A 166 -3.20 10.98 -4.03
N GLU A 167 -3.46 12.28 -4.21
CA GLU A 167 -4.78 12.83 -4.45
C GLU A 167 -5.30 12.37 -5.81
N GLY A 168 -4.53 12.58 -6.89
CA GLY A 168 -4.88 12.11 -8.23
C GLY A 168 -5.03 10.57 -8.31
N LEU A 169 -4.21 9.82 -7.59
CA LEU A 169 -4.40 8.37 -7.45
C LEU A 169 -5.74 8.03 -6.77
N GLY A 170 -6.12 8.79 -5.74
CA GLY A 170 -7.41 8.61 -5.06
C GLY A 170 -8.61 8.92 -5.98
N GLU A 171 -8.49 9.93 -6.82
CA GLU A 171 -9.52 10.29 -7.82
C GLU A 171 -9.73 9.19 -8.84
N LYS A 172 -8.64 8.71 -9.47
CA LYS A 172 -8.69 7.60 -10.42
C LYS A 172 -9.27 6.33 -9.81
N LEU A 173 -8.94 6.07 -8.54
CA LEU A 173 -9.36 4.84 -7.87
C LEU A 173 -10.89 4.73 -7.80
N ARG A 174 -11.63 5.84 -7.67
CA ARG A 174 -13.11 5.84 -7.48
C ARG A 174 -13.87 5.02 -8.51
N LYS A 175 -13.40 5.04 -9.76
CA LYS A 175 -14.00 4.31 -10.89
C LYS A 175 -13.13 3.18 -11.42
N ALA A 176 -12.00 2.93 -10.77
CA ALA A 176 -11.07 1.93 -11.23
C ALA A 176 -11.73 0.55 -11.27
N GLN A 177 -11.63 -0.09 -12.43
CA GLN A 177 -12.00 -1.49 -12.61
C GLN A 177 -10.74 -2.36 -12.80
N PHE A 178 -9.65 -1.74 -13.22
CA PHE A 178 -8.42 -2.43 -13.56
C PHE A 178 -7.18 -1.73 -13.00
N ILE A 179 -6.13 -2.51 -12.74
CA ILE A 179 -4.78 -2.01 -12.49
C ILE A 179 -3.81 -2.75 -13.41
N GLY A 180 -3.14 -2.01 -14.29
CA GLY A 180 -2.10 -2.54 -15.16
C GLY A 180 -0.74 -2.53 -14.46
N TRP A 181 0.00 -3.62 -14.59
CA TRP A 181 1.34 -3.83 -14.03
C TRP A 181 2.30 -4.30 -15.11
N ASN A 182 3.45 -3.64 -15.20
CA ASN A 182 4.57 -4.06 -16.04
C ASN A 182 5.83 -4.08 -15.20
N LEU A 183 6.58 -5.18 -15.31
CA LEU A 183 7.96 -5.21 -14.90
C LEU A 183 8.77 -4.41 -15.92
N LEU A 184 9.51 -3.42 -15.44
CA LEU A 184 10.52 -2.70 -16.20
C LEU A 184 11.85 -3.45 -16.07
N SER A 185 12.98 -2.77 -16.22
CA SER A 185 14.27 -3.29 -15.77
C SER A 185 14.31 -3.31 -14.24
N HIS A 186 14.62 -4.46 -13.65
CA HIS A 186 14.94 -4.53 -12.23
C HIS A 186 16.23 -3.73 -11.96
N PRO A 187 16.28 -2.88 -10.93
CA PRO A 187 17.47 -2.06 -10.67
C PRO A 187 18.60 -2.92 -10.12
N GLU A 188 19.60 -3.21 -10.96
CA GLU A 188 20.77 -3.98 -10.51
C GLU A 188 21.57 -3.22 -9.44
N ASP A 189 21.77 -1.91 -9.66
CA ASP A 189 22.43 -1.00 -8.74
C ASP A 189 21.50 0.13 -8.31
N VAL A 190 21.52 0.42 -7.00
CA VAL A 190 20.81 1.55 -6.40
C VAL A 190 21.84 2.54 -5.85
N SER A 191 21.77 3.77 -6.35
CA SER A 191 22.66 4.87 -5.96
C SER A 191 22.69 5.06 -4.44
N ALA A 192 23.89 5.33 -3.92
CA ALA A 192 24.07 5.65 -2.50
C ALA A 192 23.36 6.94 -2.11
N LEU A 193 23.04 7.07 -0.83
CA LEU A 193 22.40 8.27 -0.28
C LEU A 193 23.36 9.47 -0.30
N THR A 194 22.82 10.61 -0.73
CA THR A 194 23.56 11.87 -0.92
C THR A 194 23.05 13.00 -0.02
N GLY A 195 21.86 12.86 0.56
CA GLY A 195 21.20 13.87 1.39
C GLY A 195 20.43 14.91 0.57
N LYS A 196 20.48 14.79 -0.76
CA LYS A 196 19.81 15.66 -1.72
C LYS A 196 18.61 14.98 -2.36
N GLU A 197 18.17 13.86 -1.82
CA GLU A 197 17.01 13.13 -2.31
C GLU A 197 15.74 13.96 -2.08
N VAL A 198 15.01 14.17 -3.18
CA VAL A 198 13.76 14.92 -3.19
C VAL A 198 12.62 13.94 -3.46
N SER A 199 11.66 13.86 -2.52
CA SER A 199 10.56 12.90 -2.61
C SER A 199 9.67 13.15 -3.83
N SER A 200 9.56 12.18 -4.72
CA SER A 200 8.72 12.32 -5.91
C SER A 200 7.33 11.67 -5.76
N GLY A 201 6.58 11.62 -6.85
CA GLY A 201 5.28 10.97 -6.89
C GLY A 201 5.36 9.47 -6.65
N TYR A 202 4.20 8.86 -6.41
CA TYR A 202 4.11 7.43 -6.14
C TYR A 202 4.57 6.56 -7.32
N LYS A 203 4.44 7.05 -8.57
CA LYS A 203 4.82 6.31 -9.78
C LYS A 203 6.34 6.18 -9.89
N GLU A 204 7.07 7.21 -9.51
CA GLU A 204 8.52 7.24 -9.49
C GLU A 204 9.08 6.29 -8.43
N ALA A 205 8.46 6.23 -7.24
CA ALA A 205 8.83 5.26 -6.21
C ALA A 205 8.66 3.81 -6.70
N LEU A 206 7.56 3.52 -7.40
CA LEU A 206 7.30 2.21 -7.98
C LEU A 206 8.23 1.91 -9.18
N LYS A 207 8.57 2.93 -9.98
CA LYS A 207 9.52 2.83 -11.09
C LYS A 207 10.91 2.48 -10.60
N ASP A 208 11.36 3.11 -9.51
CA ASP A 208 12.66 2.80 -8.89
C ASP A 208 12.68 1.40 -8.23
N LEU A 209 11.50 0.82 -7.94
CA LEU A 209 11.36 -0.60 -7.60
C LEU A 209 11.26 -1.53 -8.83
N GLY A 210 11.36 -0.99 -10.05
CA GLY A 210 11.29 -1.75 -11.29
C GLY A 210 9.88 -1.95 -11.86
N PHE A 211 8.88 -1.18 -11.42
CA PHE A 211 7.48 -1.38 -11.83
C PHE A 211 6.85 -0.14 -12.46
N LYS A 212 6.09 -0.36 -13.54
CA LYS A 212 5.15 0.62 -14.08
C LYS A 212 3.73 0.19 -13.73
N ILE A 213 2.96 1.11 -13.13
CA ILE A 213 1.57 0.87 -12.72
C ILE A 213 0.66 1.93 -13.32
N GLU A 214 -0.50 1.51 -13.83
CA GLU A 214 -1.60 2.40 -14.20
C GLU A 214 -2.92 1.90 -13.61
N VAL A 215 -3.75 2.85 -13.17
CA VAL A 215 -5.12 2.58 -12.70
C VAL A 215 -6.06 2.96 -13.82
N GLY A 216 -6.91 2.03 -14.25
CA GLY A 216 -7.81 2.22 -15.38
C GLY A 216 -9.27 1.99 -15.01
N GLU A 217 -10.15 2.85 -15.50
CA GLU A 217 -11.60 2.65 -15.44
C GLU A 217 -12.03 1.57 -16.45
N THR A 218 -11.36 1.51 -17.61
CA THR A 218 -11.64 0.53 -18.66
C THR A 218 -10.46 -0.39 -18.94
N PHE A 219 -10.73 -1.56 -19.53
CA PHE A 219 -9.67 -2.49 -19.96
C PHE A 219 -8.72 -1.83 -20.99
N ASP A 220 -9.23 -0.96 -21.85
CA ASP A 220 -8.44 -0.33 -22.92
C ASP A 220 -7.33 0.59 -22.40
N GLU A 221 -7.51 1.18 -21.23
CA GLU A 221 -6.49 2.00 -20.56
C GLU A 221 -5.30 1.16 -20.06
N VAL A 222 -5.53 -0.12 -19.76
CA VAL A 222 -4.51 -1.04 -19.21
C VAL A 222 -4.10 -2.15 -20.17
N LYS A 223 -4.63 -2.19 -21.40
CA LYS A 223 -4.39 -3.29 -22.36
C LYS A 223 -2.94 -3.50 -22.77
N ASN A 224 -2.10 -2.47 -22.64
CA ASN A 224 -0.67 -2.54 -22.97
C ASN A 224 0.18 -3.11 -21.80
N PHE A 225 -0.44 -3.47 -20.69
CA PHE A 225 0.22 -4.10 -19.56
C PHE A 225 0.19 -5.63 -19.69
N SER A 226 1.23 -6.27 -19.19
CA SER A 226 1.43 -7.73 -19.20
C SER A 226 0.67 -8.42 -18.07
N HIS A 227 0.56 -7.75 -16.93
CA HIS A 227 -0.20 -8.20 -15.78
C HIS A 227 -1.35 -7.22 -15.54
N ILE A 228 -2.57 -7.73 -15.43
CA ILE A 228 -3.76 -6.91 -15.21
C ILE A 228 -4.50 -7.45 -14.01
N TRP A 229 -4.72 -6.57 -13.03
CA TRP A 229 -5.58 -6.87 -11.89
C TRP A 229 -6.98 -6.38 -12.19
N ALA A 230 -7.97 -7.26 -12.07
CA ALA A 230 -9.38 -6.92 -12.12
C ALA A 230 -9.93 -6.72 -10.70
N LEU A 231 -10.56 -5.56 -10.45
CA LEU A 231 -10.99 -5.11 -9.12
C LEU A 231 -12.38 -5.60 -8.73
N ASN A 232 -13.19 -6.02 -9.70
CA ASN A 232 -14.48 -6.68 -9.49
C ASN A 232 -14.63 -7.88 -10.45
N ASP A 233 -15.69 -8.67 -10.26
CA ASP A 233 -15.91 -9.90 -11.03
C ASP A 233 -16.31 -9.58 -12.48
N GLU A 234 -17.10 -8.53 -12.70
CA GLU A 234 -17.49 -8.07 -14.04
C GLU A 234 -16.27 -7.66 -14.88
N ALA A 235 -15.33 -6.94 -14.27
CA ALA A 235 -14.07 -6.54 -14.85
C ALA A 235 -13.22 -7.77 -15.20
N LEU A 236 -13.18 -8.79 -14.33
CA LEU A 236 -12.45 -10.03 -14.59
C LEU A 236 -13.01 -10.75 -15.82
N GLU A 237 -14.33 -10.92 -15.89
CA GLU A 237 -15.01 -11.54 -17.04
C GLU A 237 -14.76 -10.76 -18.34
N GLN A 238 -14.78 -9.43 -18.27
CA GLN A 238 -14.47 -8.57 -19.41
C GLN A 238 -13.02 -8.76 -19.87
N ALA A 239 -12.06 -8.81 -18.93
CA ALA A 239 -10.65 -9.01 -19.23
C ALA A 239 -10.39 -10.39 -19.84
N GLN A 240 -11.01 -11.45 -19.32
CA GLN A 240 -10.86 -12.83 -19.82
C GLN A 240 -11.20 -12.95 -21.31
N LYS A 241 -12.20 -12.19 -21.78
CA LYS A 241 -12.59 -12.17 -23.20
C LYS A 241 -11.58 -11.43 -24.11
N LYS A 242 -10.74 -10.56 -23.54
CA LYS A 242 -9.86 -9.64 -24.29
C LYS A 242 -8.37 -9.90 -24.11
N ALA A 243 -7.96 -10.71 -23.13
CA ALA A 243 -6.58 -10.77 -22.63
C ALA A 243 -5.91 -12.15 -22.79
N ALA A 244 -5.86 -12.67 -24.02
CA ALA A 244 -5.32 -14.01 -24.30
C ALA A 244 -3.82 -14.16 -23.96
N ASP A 245 -3.05 -13.07 -23.97
CA ASP A 245 -1.59 -13.03 -23.78
C ASP A 245 -1.15 -12.41 -22.44
N LYS A 246 -2.08 -12.23 -21.49
CA LYS A 246 -1.84 -11.45 -20.26
C LYS A 246 -2.05 -12.29 -19.01
N VAL A 247 -1.31 -11.96 -17.96
CA VAL A 247 -1.55 -12.51 -16.63
C VAL A 247 -2.70 -11.74 -15.99
N LEU A 248 -3.87 -12.38 -15.90
CA LEU A 248 -5.03 -11.84 -15.22
C LEU A 248 -5.04 -12.25 -13.75
N VAL A 249 -5.26 -11.29 -12.86
CA VAL A 249 -5.38 -11.52 -11.42
C VAL A 249 -6.67 -10.89 -10.92
N ARG A 250 -7.49 -11.65 -10.19
CA ARG A 250 -8.61 -11.07 -9.45
C ARG A 250 -8.08 -10.46 -8.15
N ARG A 251 -8.14 -9.14 -8.00
CA ARG A 251 -7.68 -8.44 -6.79
C ARG A 251 -8.85 -7.81 -6.05
N LEU A 252 -9.08 -8.27 -4.81
CA LEU A 252 -10.07 -7.67 -3.94
C LEU A 252 -9.59 -6.29 -3.46
N LEU A 253 -10.50 -5.32 -3.49
CA LEU A 253 -10.26 -3.97 -3.02
C LEU A 253 -11.59 -3.37 -2.57
N VAL A 254 -11.66 -2.96 -1.30
CA VAL A 254 -12.79 -2.18 -0.82
C VAL A 254 -12.63 -0.74 -1.27
N ASN A 255 -13.50 -0.32 -2.18
CA ASN A 255 -13.51 1.02 -2.74
C ASN A 255 -14.91 1.65 -2.71
N ALA A 256 -15.61 1.49 -1.59
CA ALA A 256 -16.91 2.11 -1.35
C ALA A 256 -16.72 3.56 -0.89
N THR A 257 -16.65 4.49 -1.84
CA THR A 257 -16.48 5.92 -1.56
C THR A 257 -17.76 6.67 -1.92
N PRO A 258 -18.40 7.40 -0.98
CA PRO A 258 -19.56 8.21 -1.32
C PRO A 258 -19.16 9.36 -2.23
N ILE A 259 -19.92 9.55 -3.29
CA ILE A 259 -19.77 10.65 -4.25
C ILE A 259 -20.86 11.67 -3.93
N ILE A 260 -20.55 12.96 -4.02
CA ILE A 260 -21.54 14.03 -3.90
C ILE A 260 -22.04 14.41 -5.29
N SER A 261 -23.36 14.50 -5.45
CA SER A 261 -24.01 14.89 -6.71
C SER A 261 -24.06 16.42 -6.87
N ASP A 262 -24.22 16.89 -8.12
CA ASP A 262 -24.36 18.32 -8.42
C ASP A 262 -25.57 18.96 -7.72
N GLU A 263 -26.63 18.18 -7.51
CA GLU A 263 -27.80 18.64 -6.76
C GLU A 263 -27.46 18.86 -5.28
N GLU A 264 -26.75 17.93 -4.65
CA GLU A 264 -26.30 18.08 -3.26
C GLU A 264 -25.33 19.24 -3.10
N ILE A 265 -24.42 19.47 -4.05
CA ILE A 265 -23.51 20.63 -4.05
C ILE A 265 -24.34 21.93 -4.01
N ARG A 266 -25.36 22.05 -4.88
CA ARG A 266 -26.25 23.23 -4.87
C ARG A 266 -27.01 23.40 -3.56
N GLN A 267 -27.50 22.30 -2.97
CA GLN A 267 -28.27 22.34 -1.72
C GLN A 267 -27.42 22.68 -0.48
N LEU A 268 -26.15 22.31 -0.50
CA LEU A 268 -25.21 22.51 0.61
C LEU A 268 -24.39 23.81 0.48
N ARG A 269 -24.50 24.52 -0.65
CA ARG A 269 -23.79 25.78 -0.86
C ARG A 269 -24.16 26.79 0.25
N GLY A 270 -23.13 27.36 0.87
CA GLY A 270 -23.28 28.28 2.00
C GLY A 270 -23.63 27.63 3.34
N LYS A 271 -23.72 26.29 3.40
CA LYS A 271 -23.94 25.53 4.64
C LYS A 271 -22.71 24.76 5.10
N VAL A 272 -21.80 24.44 4.19
CA VAL A 272 -20.53 23.76 4.46
C VAL A 272 -19.42 24.38 3.62
N ASP A 273 -18.22 24.45 4.18
CA ASP A 273 -17.10 25.20 3.60
C ASP A 273 -16.21 24.36 2.67
N ASP A 274 -16.35 23.02 2.70
CA ASP A 274 -15.47 22.08 2.03
C ASP A 274 -16.06 21.47 0.74
N LEU A 275 -17.03 22.14 0.12
CA LEU A 275 -17.62 21.67 -1.13
C LEU A 275 -16.59 21.65 -2.27
N PRO A 276 -16.66 20.63 -3.15
CA PRO A 276 -15.89 20.62 -4.38
C PRO A 276 -16.39 21.71 -5.34
N SER A 277 -15.54 22.08 -6.30
CA SER A 277 -15.92 22.99 -7.39
C SER A 277 -16.98 22.35 -8.30
N GLU A 278 -17.80 23.17 -8.96
CA GLU A 278 -18.89 22.68 -9.81
C GLU A 278 -18.40 21.94 -11.07
N ASP A 279 -17.17 22.19 -11.51
CA ASP A 279 -16.51 21.50 -12.62
C ASP A 279 -15.90 20.15 -12.23
N ALA A 280 -15.87 19.82 -10.93
CA ALA A 280 -15.34 18.56 -10.45
C ALA A 280 -16.21 17.39 -10.91
N LYS A 281 -15.62 16.44 -11.63
CA LYS A 281 -16.33 15.24 -12.09
C LYS A 281 -16.39 14.20 -10.98
N ASN A 282 -17.59 13.91 -10.47
CA ASN A 282 -17.84 12.89 -9.45
C ASN A 282 -16.94 13.04 -8.20
N PRO A 283 -16.97 14.20 -7.51
CA PRO A 283 -16.14 14.45 -6.35
C PRO A 283 -16.49 13.53 -5.17
N VAL A 284 -15.48 13.13 -4.38
CA VAL A 284 -15.74 12.47 -3.09
C VAL A 284 -16.59 13.40 -2.25
N LYS A 285 -17.63 12.86 -1.62
CA LYS A 285 -18.46 13.62 -0.70
C LYS A 285 -17.59 14.12 0.47
N PRO A 286 -17.49 15.44 0.66
CA PRO A 286 -16.58 16.01 1.66
C PRO A 286 -17.12 15.80 3.08
N PHE A 287 -16.27 15.97 4.10
CA PHE A 287 -16.62 15.64 5.47
C PHE A 287 -17.69 16.59 6.04
N GLY A 288 -17.65 17.87 5.67
CA GLY A 288 -18.68 18.85 6.04
C GLY A 288 -20.05 18.43 5.50
N ALA A 289 -20.12 17.99 4.25
CA ALA A 289 -21.36 17.45 3.68
C ALA A 289 -21.86 16.20 4.43
N LEU A 290 -20.97 15.24 4.72
CA LEU A 290 -21.32 14.04 5.50
C LEU A 290 -21.83 14.39 6.90
N ALA A 291 -21.17 15.32 7.58
CA ALA A 291 -21.58 15.77 8.91
C ALA A 291 -22.91 16.53 8.88
N HIS A 292 -23.12 17.41 7.90
CA HIS A 292 -24.37 18.15 7.73
C HIS A 292 -25.57 17.24 7.46
N GLN A 293 -25.35 16.13 6.74
CA GLN A 293 -26.39 15.15 6.42
C GLN A 293 -26.67 14.13 7.55
N SER A 294 -26.00 14.24 8.71
CA SER A 294 -26.23 13.33 9.83
C SER A 294 -27.63 13.48 10.40
N GLN A 295 -28.27 12.38 10.81
CA GLN A 295 -29.50 12.42 11.60
C GLN A 295 -29.17 12.72 13.06
N GLY A 296 -29.65 13.85 13.58
CA GLY A 296 -29.37 14.30 14.95
C GLY A 296 -28.25 15.34 15.01
N ILE A 297 -27.23 15.11 15.84
CA ILE A 297 -26.13 16.06 15.99
C ILE A 297 -25.21 16.08 14.77
N THR A 298 -24.95 17.27 14.22
CA THR A 298 -24.08 17.53 13.05
C THR A 298 -22.62 17.19 13.36
N ARG A 299 -22.24 15.92 13.19
CA ARG A 299 -20.91 15.40 13.46
C ARG A 299 -20.52 14.32 12.45
N LEU A 300 -19.22 14.26 12.17
CA LEU A 300 -18.64 13.15 11.42
C LEU A 300 -18.48 11.93 12.34
N GLY A 301 -19.05 10.80 11.94
CA GLY A 301 -18.80 9.51 12.57
C GLY A 301 -17.53 8.87 12.02
N VAL A 302 -16.60 8.49 12.90
CA VAL A 302 -15.39 7.74 12.52
C VAL A 302 -15.41 6.40 13.25
N PHE A 303 -15.34 5.31 12.48
CA PHE A 303 -15.27 3.95 13.02
C PHE A 303 -13.91 3.35 12.70
N ARG A 304 -13.21 2.90 13.74
CA ARG A 304 -11.96 2.14 13.62
C ARG A 304 -12.09 0.89 14.48
N ALA A 305 -11.86 -0.25 13.87
CA ALA A 305 -11.88 -1.55 14.53
C ALA A 305 -10.65 -2.36 14.11
N ASP A 306 -10.31 -3.33 14.95
CA ASP A 306 -9.24 -4.30 14.70
C ASP A 306 -9.73 -5.69 15.10
N VAL A 307 -9.07 -6.73 14.59
CA VAL A 307 -9.36 -8.11 15.00
C VAL A 307 -8.66 -8.37 16.33
N ASP A 308 -9.44 -8.67 17.35
CA ASP A 308 -8.90 -9.02 18.66
C ASP A 308 -8.00 -10.26 18.58
N ASN A 309 -6.83 -10.18 19.20
CA ASN A 309 -5.89 -11.28 19.35
C ASN A 309 -5.42 -11.94 18.04
N LEU A 310 -5.38 -11.19 16.92
CA LEU A 310 -4.99 -11.73 15.61
C LEU A 310 -3.63 -12.43 15.63
N GLY A 311 -2.63 -11.85 16.30
CA GLY A 311 -1.31 -12.47 16.45
C GLY A 311 -1.36 -13.80 17.20
N LYS A 312 -2.18 -13.90 18.25
CA LYS A 312 -2.38 -15.14 19.01
C LYS A 312 -3.13 -16.18 18.18
N LEU A 313 -4.10 -15.76 17.36
CA LEU A 313 -4.81 -16.65 16.44
C LEU A 313 -3.86 -17.31 15.45
N PHE A 314 -2.94 -16.56 14.85
CA PHE A 314 -1.94 -17.11 13.94
C PHE A 314 -0.89 -17.99 14.64
N ALA A 315 -0.49 -17.64 15.86
CA ALA A 315 0.51 -18.39 16.60
C ALA A 315 -0.05 -19.69 17.19
N GLU A 316 -1.26 -19.66 17.75
CA GLU A 316 -1.79 -20.72 18.61
C GLU A 316 -3.17 -21.23 18.18
N GLY A 317 -3.94 -20.46 17.41
CA GLY A 317 -5.36 -20.71 17.15
C GLY A 317 -5.65 -21.99 16.37
N LEU A 318 -4.69 -22.48 15.58
CA LEU A 318 -4.79 -23.76 14.87
C LEU A 318 -4.28 -24.95 15.70
N GLY A 319 -3.70 -24.72 16.89
CA GLY A 319 -3.20 -25.77 17.77
C GLY A 319 -2.28 -26.77 17.05
N ASN A 320 -2.56 -28.06 17.19
CA ASN A 320 -1.81 -29.15 16.56
C ASN A 320 -2.07 -29.30 15.05
N ASP A 321 -2.99 -28.50 14.49
CA ASP A 321 -3.29 -28.47 13.06
C ASP A 321 -2.62 -27.27 12.36
N ALA A 322 -1.69 -26.58 13.01
CA ALA A 322 -0.95 -25.47 12.41
C ALA A 322 0.02 -25.96 11.32
N THR A 323 -0.48 -26.06 10.09
CA THR A 323 0.33 -26.27 8.88
C THR A 323 0.46 -24.98 8.08
N LEU A 324 1.50 -24.88 7.24
CA LEU A 324 1.68 -23.74 6.34
C LEU A 324 0.42 -23.47 5.50
N SER A 325 -0.18 -24.52 4.93
CA SER A 325 -1.40 -24.42 4.12
C SER A 325 -2.58 -23.85 4.90
N ARG A 326 -2.79 -24.30 6.15
CA ARG A 326 -3.91 -23.81 6.99
C ARG A 326 -3.69 -22.37 7.45
N ILE A 327 -2.44 -21.98 7.74
CA ILE A 327 -2.09 -20.58 8.04
C ILE A 327 -2.34 -19.69 6.82
N ALA A 328 -1.98 -20.15 5.62
CA ALA A 328 -2.25 -19.42 4.37
C ALA A 328 -3.76 -19.30 4.11
N SER A 329 -4.53 -20.38 4.29
CA SER A 329 -5.99 -20.35 4.17
C SER A 329 -6.65 -19.39 5.18
N LEU A 330 -6.19 -19.38 6.43
CA LEU A 330 -6.67 -18.45 7.45
C LEU A 330 -6.37 -17.00 7.06
N SER A 331 -5.14 -16.73 6.61
CA SER A 331 -4.73 -15.40 6.14
C SER A 331 -5.60 -14.93 4.98
N PHE A 332 -5.86 -15.81 4.01
CA PHE A 332 -6.75 -15.53 2.89
C PHE A 332 -8.19 -15.26 3.34
N ALA A 333 -8.74 -16.05 4.26
CA ALA A 333 -10.10 -15.85 4.77
C ALA A 333 -10.27 -14.50 5.47
N ILE A 334 -9.27 -14.08 6.26
CA ILE A 334 -9.24 -12.76 6.90
C ILE A 334 -9.17 -11.66 5.83
N SER A 335 -8.25 -11.76 4.87
CA SER A 335 -8.17 -10.82 3.76
C SER A 335 -9.47 -10.76 2.95
N LEU A 336 -10.11 -11.89 2.64
CA LEU A 336 -11.38 -11.95 1.92
C LEU A 336 -12.50 -11.22 2.68
N PHE A 337 -12.54 -11.33 4.01
CA PHE A 337 -13.49 -10.59 4.82
C PHE A 337 -13.27 -9.07 4.72
N PHE A 338 -12.04 -8.60 4.99
CA PHE A 338 -11.75 -7.16 5.05
C PHE A 338 -11.65 -6.49 3.67
N GLU A 339 -11.13 -7.19 2.66
CA GLU A 339 -10.90 -6.66 1.32
C GLU A 339 -12.08 -6.95 0.37
N GLY A 340 -12.98 -7.85 0.73
CA GLY A 340 -14.18 -8.23 -0.04
C GLY A 340 -15.49 -7.92 0.69
N TRP A 341 -15.80 -8.69 1.73
CA TRP A 341 -17.12 -8.64 2.40
C TRP A 341 -17.44 -7.29 3.03
N VAL A 342 -16.47 -6.62 3.66
CA VAL A 342 -16.67 -5.26 4.22
C VAL A 342 -17.13 -4.28 3.14
N GLY A 343 -16.53 -4.34 1.95
CA GLY A 343 -16.95 -3.54 0.81
C GLY A 343 -18.38 -3.84 0.40
N LYS A 344 -18.77 -5.12 0.40
CA LYS A 344 -20.14 -5.48 0.03
C LYS A 344 -21.20 -5.03 1.05
N ILE A 345 -20.85 -5.08 2.34
CA ILE A 345 -21.69 -4.54 3.42
C ILE A 345 -21.87 -3.03 3.24
N ALA A 346 -20.78 -2.30 2.98
CA ALA A 346 -20.81 -0.86 2.75
C ALA A 346 -21.65 -0.49 1.52
N GLU A 347 -21.48 -1.18 0.39
CA GLU A 347 -22.30 -0.99 -0.81
C GLU A 347 -23.79 -1.21 -0.54
N THR A 348 -24.12 -2.29 0.17
CA THR A 348 -25.53 -2.63 0.47
C THR A 348 -26.16 -1.54 1.35
N ARG A 349 -25.43 -1.04 2.35
CA ARG A 349 -25.89 0.05 3.21
C ARG A 349 -26.03 1.37 2.45
N ASN A 350 -25.09 1.69 1.56
CA ASN A 350 -25.14 2.90 0.73
C ASN A 350 -26.27 2.88 -0.31
N ARG A 351 -26.84 1.71 -0.65
CA ARG A 351 -28.02 1.59 -1.54
C ARG A 351 -29.36 1.65 -0.79
N ALA A 352 -29.35 1.36 0.51
CA ALA A 352 -30.55 1.31 1.35
C ALA A 352 -30.90 2.67 1.98
N ASN A 353 -29.91 3.58 2.05
CA ASN A 353 -30.07 4.99 2.39
C ASN A 353 -30.10 5.81 1.10
#